data_AF-A0A178MWX2-F1
#
_entry.id   AF-A0A178MWX2-F1
#
_cell.length_a   1.000
_cell.length_b   1.000
_cell.length_c   1.000
_cell.angle_alpha   90.00
_cell.angle_beta   90.00
_cell.angle_gamma   90.00
#
_symmetry.space_group_name_H-M   'P 1'
#
loop_
_entity.id
_entity.type
_entity.pdbx_description
1 polymer ?
#
loop_
_entity_poly.entity_id
_entity_poly.type
_entity_poly.pdbx_seq_one_letter_code
_entity_poly.pdbx_strand_id
1 'polypeptide(L)' 'DPHAGDLFVFRGRSGDMIKIIWHDGLGMSLYAKRLEKGRFIWPSPADGVVAISPAQLAYMLDGIDWRSPRHTFRPKSAG' A
#
# COMPACT_ATOMS: atom_id res chain seq x y z
N ASP A 1 -10.86 -0.12 15.10
CA ASP A 1 -12.19 -0.76 15.05
C ASP A 1 -12.45 -1.16 13.59
N PRO A 2 -12.64 -2.45 13.29
CA PRO A 2 -12.78 -2.92 11.90
C PRO A 2 -13.97 -2.30 11.14
N HIS A 3 -14.94 -1.71 11.84
CA HIS A 3 -16.08 -1.02 11.25
C HIS A 3 -15.95 0.51 11.24
N ALA A 4 -14.92 1.08 11.86
CA ALA A 4 -14.71 2.52 11.97
C ALA A 4 -14.03 3.16 10.75
N GLY A 5 -13.85 2.40 9.66
CA GLY A 5 -13.18 2.88 8.45
C GLY A 5 -11.65 2.79 8.48
N ASP A 6 -11.08 2.05 9.43
CA ASP A 6 -9.64 1.76 9.45
C ASP A 6 -9.23 0.99 8.19
N LEU A 7 -8.11 1.41 7.57
CA LEU A 7 -7.52 0.71 6.43
C LEU A 7 -6.48 -0.31 6.90
N PHE A 8 -6.70 -1.58 6.55
CA PHE A 8 -5.72 -2.65 6.76
C PHE A 8 -4.97 -2.92 5.47
N VAL A 9 -3.67 -2.65 5.47
CA VAL A 9 -2.80 -2.80 4.30
C VAL A 9 -1.93 -4.03 4.45
N PHE A 10 -1.97 -4.92 3.46
CA PHE A 10 -1.19 -6.14 3.42
C PHE A 10 -0.28 -6.13 2.20
N ARG A 11 0.96 -6.61 2.37
CA ARG A 11 1.89 -6.86 1.27
C ARG A 11 2.01 -8.36 1.00
N GLY A 12 1.89 -8.75 -0.26
CA GLY A 12 2.16 -10.12 -0.68
C GLY A 12 3.62 -10.52 -0.43
N ARG A 13 3.90 -11.82 -0.29
CA ARG A 13 5.25 -12.36 -0.05
C ARG A 13 6.27 -11.89 -1.11
N SER A 14 5.85 -11.89 -2.39
CA SER A 14 6.65 -11.40 -3.52
C SER A 14 6.83 -9.88 -3.51
N GLY A 15 6.08 -9.13 -2.72
CA GLY A 15 6.25 -7.68 -2.58
C GLY A 15 5.81 -6.84 -3.78
N ASP A 16 5.39 -7.46 -4.87
CA ASP A 16 4.86 -6.82 -6.08
C ASP A 16 3.36 -6.49 -5.95
N MET A 17 2.70 -6.96 -4.89
CA MET A 17 1.26 -6.82 -4.70
C MET A 17 0.94 -6.30 -3.29
N ILE A 18 -0.03 -5.38 -3.23
CA ILE A 18 -0.71 -4.98 -2.00
C ILE A 18 -2.21 -5.29 -2.06
N LYS A 19 -2.79 -5.46 -0.88
CA LYS A 19 -4.24 -5.52 -0.67
C LYS A 19 -4.61 -4.56 0.46
N ILE A 20 -5.62 -3.72 0.24
CA ILE A 20 -6.17 -2.82 1.24
C ILE A 20 -7.60 -3.25 1.51
N ILE A 21 -7.92 -3.53 2.77
CA ILE A 21 -9.24 -3.97 3.20
C ILE A 21 -9.75 -2.95 4.22
N TRP A 22 -11.01 -2.52 4.05
CA TRP A 22 -11.70 -1.66 5.02
C TRP A 22 -13.20 -1.93 4.97
N HIS A 23 -13.91 -1.56 6.03
CA HIS A 23 -15.37 -1.50 6.02
C HIS A 23 -15.79 -0.04 5.78
N ASP A 24 -16.69 0.22 4.83
CA ASP A 24 -17.12 1.58 4.47
C ASP A 24 -18.42 2.02 5.17
N GLY A 25 -18.93 1.18 6.08
CA GLY A 25 -20.20 1.37 6.79
C GLY A 25 -21.36 0.61 6.17
N LEU A 26 -21.28 0.28 4.88
CA LEU A 26 -22.26 -0.55 4.17
C LEU A 26 -21.76 -1.98 3.98
N GLY A 27 -20.45 -2.15 3.77
CA GLY A 27 -19.85 -3.46 3.61
C GLY A 27 -18.33 -3.45 3.58
N MET A 28 -17.78 -4.63 3.32
CA MET A 28 -16.35 -4.83 3.18
C MET A 28 -15.90 -4.44 1.77
N SER A 29 -14.95 -3.51 1.69
CA SER A 29 -14.30 -3.06 0.46
C SER A 29 -12.86 -3.62 0.36
N LEU A 30 -12.45 -3.93 -0.87
CA LEU A 30 -11.11 -4.43 -1.19
C LEU A 30 -10.52 -3.64 -2.37
N TYR A 31 -9.34 -3.07 -2.16
CA TYR A 31 -8.48 -2.58 -3.22
C TYR A 31 -7.26 -3.50 -3.37
N ALA A 32 -6.94 -3.90 -4.60
CA ALA A 32 -5.77 -4.70 -4.91
C ALA A 32 -4.96 -4.03 -6.03
N LYS A 33 -3.66 -3.86 -5.81
CA LYS A 33 -2.72 -3.32 -6.81
C LYS A 33 -1.53 -4.24 -6.93
N ARG A 34 -1.17 -4.56 -8.17
CA ARG A 34 0.08 -5.22 -8.52
C ARG A 34 0.94 -4.26 -9.33
N LEU A 35 2.23 -4.23 -9.06
CA LEU A 35 3.21 -3.52 -9.86
C LEU A 35 3.63 -4.40 -11.03
N GLU A 36 3.57 -3.85 -12.24
CA GLU A 36 4.14 -4.50 -13.44
C GLU A 36 5.66 -4.69 -13.33
N LYS A 37 6.33 -3.84 -12.54
CA LYS A 37 7.77 -3.90 -12.28
C LYS A 37 8.10 -3.37 -10.88
N GLY A 38 9.03 -4.03 -10.21
CA GLY A 38 9.53 -3.62 -8.89
C GLY A 38 8.76 -4.25 -7.74
N ARG A 39 8.94 -3.69 -6.54
CA ARG A 39 8.29 -4.14 -5.30
C ARG A 39 7.88 -2.92 -4.49
N PHE A 40 6.77 -3.03 -3.77
CA PHE A 40 6.40 -2.07 -2.75
C PHE A 40 7.46 -2.06 -1.65
N ILE A 41 7.93 -0.86 -1.32
CA ILE A 41 8.77 -0.66 -0.15
C ILE A 41 7.90 -0.82 1.10
N TRP A 42 8.32 -1.71 1.97
CA TRP A 42 7.58 -2.08 3.18
C TRP A 42 8.45 -1.80 4.40
N PRO A 43 7.89 -1.25 5.49
CA PRO A 43 8.61 -1.19 6.77
C PRO A 43 9.05 -2.59 7.19
N SER A 44 10.13 -2.68 7.96
CA SER A 44 10.67 -3.98 8.36
C SER A 44 9.60 -4.81 9.09
N PRO A 45 9.49 -6.12 8.83
CA PRO A 45 8.62 -7.00 9.61
C PRO A 45 8.93 -7.02 11.11
N ALA A 46 10.14 -6.59 11.51
CA ALA A 46 10.53 -6.47 12.91
C ALA A 46 9.68 -5.45 13.69
N ASP A 47 9.08 -4.48 12.99
CA ASP A 47 8.34 -3.38 13.62
C ASP A 47 6.86 -3.71 13.88
N GLY A 48 6.42 -4.94 13.57
CA GLY A 48 5.03 -5.36 13.80
C GLY A 48 4.03 -4.57 12.96
N VAL A 49 3.12 -3.84 13.63
CA VAL A 49 2.09 -3.00 13.00
C VAL A 49 2.59 -1.57 12.93
N VAL A 50 2.68 -1.03 11.72
CA VAL A 50 3.10 0.36 11.49
C VAL A 50 1.89 1.20 11.13
N ALA A 51 1.61 2.22 11.94
CA ALA A 51 0.65 3.26 11.57
C ALA A 51 1.27 4.13 10.47
N ILE A 52 0.55 4.29 9.36
CA ILE A 52 0.97 5.15 8.25
C ILE A 52 -0.08 6.24 8.02
N SER A 53 0.37 7.44 7.64
CA SER A 53 -0.52 8.53 7.25
C SER A 53 -1.10 8.33 5.85
N PRO A 54 -2.19 9.02 5.48
CA PRO A 54 -2.74 8.97 4.12
C PRO A 54 -1.71 9.33 3.04
N ALA A 55 -0.82 10.29 3.31
CA ALA A 55 0.24 10.67 2.38
C ALA A 55 1.28 9.56 2.20
N GLN A 56 1.62 8.84 3.27
CA GLN A 56 2.55 7.71 3.21
C GLN A 56 1.95 6.54 2.44
N LEU A 57 0.64 6.28 2.61
CA LEU A 57 -0.08 5.32 1.80
C LEU A 57 -0.08 5.72 0.31
N ALA A 58 -0.32 6.99 -0.01
CA ALA A 58 -0.25 7.49 -1.38
C ALA A 58 1.15 7.27 -2.01
N TYR A 59 2.23 7.57 -1.28
CA TYR A 59 3.59 7.29 -1.75
C TYR A 59 3.80 5.80 -2.03
N MET A 60 3.33 4.92 -1.14
CA MET A 60 3.42 3.48 -1.38
C MET A 60 2.64 3.07 -2.63
N LEU A 61 1.44 3.61 -2.84
CA LEU A 61 0.62 3.33 -4.02
C LEU A 61 1.30 3.79 -5.31
N ASP A 62 2.08 4.86 -5.28
CA ASP A 62 2.84 5.37 -6.43
C ASP A 62 4.22 4.71 -6.59
N GLY A 63 4.56 3.71 -5.75
CA GLY A 63 5.85 3.05 -5.77
C GLY A 63 7.01 3.97 -5.35
N ILE A 64 6.72 4.98 -4.53
CA ILE A 64 7.69 5.90 -3.95
C ILE A 64 8.11 5.37 -2.58
N ASP A 65 9.42 5.39 -2.25
CA ASP A 65 9.87 5.09 -0.89
C ASP A 65 9.39 6.20 0.06
N TRP A 66 8.39 5.92 0.87
CA TRP A 66 7.82 6.85 1.85
C TRP A 66 8.80 7.32 2.94
N ARG A 67 9.92 6.60 3.15
CA ARG A 67 10.99 7.01 4.09
C ARG A 67 12.00 7.96 3.46
N SER A 68 12.05 8.00 2.12
CA SER A 68 12.92 8.87 1.35
C SER A 68 12.30 9.06 -0.04
N PRO A 69 11.37 10.03 -0.21
CA PRO A 69 10.49 10.13 -1.37
C PRO A 69 11.26 10.30 -2.67
N ARG A 70 11.51 9.17 -3.33
CA ARG A 70 12.07 9.03 -4.67
C ARG A 70 11.23 7.98 -5.40
N HIS A 71 10.85 8.26 -6.63
CA HIS A 71 10.18 7.27 -7.47
C HIS A 71 11.13 6.08 -7.69
N THR A 72 10.68 4.87 -7.36
CA THR A 72 11.44 3.65 -7.65
C THR A 72 11.26 3.19 -9.10
N PHE A 73 10.14 3.58 -9.73
CA PHE A 73 9.84 3.32 -11.13
C PHE A 73 8.76 4.29 -11.64
N ARG A 74 8.80 4.66 -12.92
CA ARG A 74 7.76 5.44 -13.60
C ARG A 74 7.41 4.77 -14.93
N PRO A 75 6.13 4.46 -15.19
CA PRO A 75 5.73 3.87 -16.47
C PRO A 75 5.99 4.87 -17.61
N LYS A 76 6.41 4.35 -18.77
CA LYS A 76 6.69 5.16 -19.96
C LYS A 76 5.43 5.59 -20.71
N SER A 77 4.29 4.96 -20.41
CA SER A 77 2.97 5.28 -20.95
C SER A 77 1.90 4.83 -19.96
N ALA A 78 0.85 5.63 -19.81
CA ALA A 78 -0.42 5.17 -19.26
C ALA A 78 -1.28 4.68 -20.45
N GLY A 79 -1.99 3.58 -20.25
CA GLY A 79 -2.87 2.99 -21.27
C GLY A 79 -3.97 3.93 -21.73
#